data_AF-A0A026VRX4-F1
#
_entry.id   AF-A0A026VRX4-F1
#
_cell.length_a   1.000
_cell.length_b   1.000
_cell.length_c   1.000
_cell.angle_alpha   90.00
_cell.angle_beta   90.00
_cell.angle_gamma   90.00
#
_symmetry.space_group_name_H-M   'P 1'
#
loop_
_entity.id
_entity.type
_entity.pdbx_description
1 polymer ?
#
loop_
_entity_poly.entity_id
_entity_poly.type
_entity_poly.pdbx_seq_one_letter_code
_entity_poly.pdbx_strand_id
1 'polypeptide(L)'
;MRTQHLMIQEMESIKCEIAALRTQTSMAMVRSQSQPLIKDSELPALSNPSRVKKLTKFFGTEPPLIRLFLRELGYEKYASAFEKEKVGMVELPYLSEERLQKMGVPLGPRLRILQEARISVCKDPIYVV
;
A
#
# COMPACT_ATOMS: atom_id res chain seq x y z
N MET A 1 -44.74 17.20 -35.62
CA MET A 1 -43.39 16.73 -36.01
C MET A 1 -42.22 17.45 -35.32
N ARG A 2 -42.44 18.42 -34.40
CA ARG A 2 -41.36 19.21 -33.77
C ARG A 2 -40.73 18.53 -32.54
N THR A 3 -41.52 17.77 -31.78
CA THR A 3 -41.09 17.10 -30.54
C THR A 3 -40.18 15.90 -30.78
N GLN A 4 -40.41 15.15 -31.87
CA GLN A 4 -39.53 14.03 -32.24
C GLN A 4 -38.13 14.49 -32.63
N HIS A 5 -38.01 15.67 -33.24
CA HIS A 5 -36.73 16.25 -33.62
C HIS A 5 -35.90 16.67 -32.40
N LEU A 6 -36.56 17.24 -31.39
CA LEU A 6 -35.93 17.58 -30.11
C LEU A 6 -35.36 16.33 -29.41
N MET A 7 -36.10 15.23 -29.37
CA MET A 7 -35.60 14.00 -28.74
C MET A 7 -34.38 13.41 -29.47
N ILE A 8 -34.35 13.49 -30.80
CA ILE A 8 -33.21 13.00 -31.60
C ILE A 8 -31.97 13.86 -31.34
N GLN A 9 -32.12 15.18 -31.29
CA GLN A 9 -31.02 16.10 -31.01
C GLN A 9 -30.43 15.86 -29.60
N GLU A 10 -31.27 15.67 -28.60
CA GLU A 10 -30.82 15.36 -27.23
C GLU A 10 -30.10 13.99 -27.18
N MET A 11 -30.61 12.98 -27.87
CA MET A 11 -29.96 11.68 -27.96
C MET A 11 -28.59 11.73 -28.65
N GLU A 12 -28.44 12.58 -29.66
CA GLU A 12 -27.17 12.80 -30.35
C GLU A 12 -26.16 13.57 -29.49
N SER A 13 -26.62 14.56 -28.71
CA SER A 13 -25.80 15.25 -27.71
C SER A 13 -25.23 14.26 -26.69
N ILE A 14 -26.11 13.42 -26.12
CA ILE A 14 -25.72 12.40 -25.13
C ILE A 14 -24.70 11.41 -25.71
N LYS A 15 -24.87 10.98 -26.96
CA LYS A 15 -23.92 10.08 -27.63
C LYS A 15 -22.55 10.74 -27.82
N CYS A 16 -22.51 12.03 -28.16
CA CYS A 16 -21.25 12.78 -28.30
C CYS A 16 -20.54 12.94 -26.95
N GLU A 17 -21.27 13.27 -25.89
CA GLU A 17 -20.72 13.40 -24.54
C GLU A 17 -20.16 12.06 -24.01
N ILE A 18 -20.85 10.95 -24.24
CA ILE A 18 -20.35 9.61 -23.87
C ILE A 18 -19.08 9.25 -24.64
N ALA A 19 -19.01 9.57 -25.94
CA ALA A 19 -17.81 9.34 -26.74
C ALA A 19 -16.63 10.18 -26.24
N ALA A 20 -16.87 11.45 -25.90
CA ALA A 20 -15.85 12.33 -25.31
C ALA A 20 -15.36 11.81 -23.94
N LEU A 21 -16.26 11.35 -23.08
CA LEU A 21 -15.92 10.76 -21.77
C LEU A 21 -15.10 9.47 -21.89
N ARG A 22 -15.41 8.63 -22.88
CA ARG A 22 -14.64 7.41 -23.18
C ARG A 22 -13.23 7.75 -23.67
N THR A 23 -13.10 8.72 -24.57
CA THR A 23 -11.78 9.16 -25.04
C THR A 23 -10.97 9.82 -23.92
N GLN A 24 -11.60 10.62 -23.06
CA GLN A 24 -10.97 11.22 -21.89
C GLN A 24 -10.47 10.17 -20.89
N THR A 25 -11.24 9.10 -20.66
CA THR A 25 -10.85 7.97 -19.81
C THR A 25 -9.66 7.21 -20.41
N SER A 26 -9.68 6.93 -21.72
CA SER A 26 -8.56 6.29 -22.41
C SER A 26 -7.29 7.12 -22.40
N MET A 27 -7.39 8.45 -22.53
CA MET A 27 -6.25 9.36 -22.42
C MET A 27 -5.72 9.50 -20.98
N ALA A 28 -6.60 9.45 -19.97
CA ALA A 28 -6.20 9.47 -18.56
C ALA A 28 -5.45 8.18 -18.15
N MET A 29 -5.82 7.02 -18.71
CA MET A 29 -5.09 5.76 -18.47
C MET A 29 -3.68 5.76 -19.09
N VAL A 30 -3.49 6.36 -20.28
CA VAL A 30 -2.16 6.45 -20.92
C VAL A 30 -1.23 7.43 -20.19
N ARG A 31 -1.77 8.52 -19.63
CA ARG A 31 -0.99 9.54 -18.92
C ARG A 31 -0.51 9.09 -17.54
N SER A 32 -1.12 8.04 -16.97
CA SER A 32 -0.72 7.50 -15.66
C SER A 32 0.59 6.70 -15.69
N GLN A 33 1.20 6.50 -16.86
CA GLN A 33 2.47 5.76 -17.01
C GLN A 33 3.71 6.66 -16.96
N SER A 34 3.57 7.99 -16.84
CA SER A 34 4.73 8.91 -16.83
C SER A 34 4.48 10.24 -16.11
N GLN A 35 4.43 10.23 -14.77
CA GLN A 35 5.09 11.22 -13.89
C GLN A 35 4.74 11.01 -12.41
N PRO A 36 5.70 11.15 -11.48
CA PRO A 36 5.46 11.02 -10.04
C PRO A 36 4.95 12.36 -9.47
N LEU A 37 3.70 12.39 -9.01
CA LEU A 37 3.20 13.44 -8.14
C LEU A 37 3.27 12.92 -6.69
N ILE A 38 4.17 13.51 -5.91
CA ILE A 38 4.34 13.24 -4.48
C ILE A 38 3.03 13.64 -3.78
N LYS A 39 2.32 12.64 -3.24
CA LYS A 39 1.29 12.82 -2.22
C LYS A 39 1.83 12.22 -0.92
N ASP A 40 2.00 13.10 0.05
CA ASP A 40 2.61 12.93 1.38
C ASP A 40 1.80 12.01 2.33
N SER A 41 1.26 10.88 1.87
CA SER A 41 0.42 10.02 2.72
C SER A 41 0.42 8.53 2.39
N GLU A 42 1.18 8.09 1.40
CA GLU A 42 1.28 6.67 1.07
C GLU A 42 2.75 6.24 1.03
N LEU A 43 3.28 5.94 2.22
CA LEU A 43 4.45 5.08 2.29
C LEU A 43 4.12 3.79 1.51
N PRO A 44 4.89 3.44 0.47
CA PRO A 44 4.54 2.37 -0.45
C PRO A 44 4.49 1.05 0.31
N ALA A 45 3.37 0.32 0.16
CA ALA A 45 3.12 -0.94 0.84
C ALA A 45 4.34 -1.85 0.79
N LEU A 46 4.91 -2.12 1.98
CA LEU A 46 6.04 -3.02 2.19
C LEU A 46 5.67 -4.51 1.92
N SER A 47 4.47 -4.77 1.41
CA SER A 47 3.93 -6.09 1.07
C SER A 47 4.67 -6.78 -0.08
N ASN A 48 5.34 -6.02 -0.95
CA ASN A 48 5.98 -6.56 -2.15
C ASN A 48 7.42 -7.04 -1.88
N PRO A 49 7.71 -8.36 -1.82
CA PRO A 49 9.03 -8.88 -1.45
C PRO A 49 10.15 -8.49 -2.43
N SER A 50 9.82 -8.27 -3.71
CA SER A 50 10.76 -7.78 -4.73
C SER A 50 11.16 -6.32 -4.49
N ARG A 51 10.22 -5.49 -4.02
CA ARG A 51 10.45 -4.08 -3.66
C ARG A 51 11.19 -3.97 -2.33
N VAL A 52 10.86 -4.80 -1.35
CA VAL A 52 11.60 -4.90 -0.09
C VAL A 52 13.05 -5.31 -0.33
N LYS A 53 13.32 -6.35 -1.14
CA LYS A 53 14.69 -6.74 -1.51
C LYS A 53 15.47 -5.61 -2.19
N LYS A 54 14.80 -4.81 -3.02
CA LYS A 54 15.39 -3.65 -3.69
C LYS A 54 15.68 -2.52 -2.69
N LEU A 55 14.74 -2.18 -1.80
CA LEU A 55 14.92 -1.22 -0.71
C LEU A 55 16.04 -1.63 0.25
N THR A 56 16.05 -2.89 0.70
CA THR A 56 17.11 -3.44 1.58
C THR A 56 18.50 -3.34 0.95
N LYS A 57 18.61 -3.43 -0.39
CA LYS A 57 19.87 -3.24 -1.11
C LYS A 57 20.33 -1.77 -1.14
N PHE A 58 19.41 -0.81 -1.03
CA PHE A 58 19.72 0.63 -1.08
C PHE A 58 20.03 1.23 0.29
N PHE A 59 19.51 0.66 1.38
CA PHE A 59 19.70 1.20 2.74
C PHE A 59 21.03 0.84 3.39
N GLY A 60 22.14 0.85 2.64
CA GLY A 60 23.47 0.42 3.07
C GLY A 60 24.03 1.07 4.35
N THR A 61 23.34 2.02 4.99
CA THR A 61 23.64 2.60 6.32
C THR A 61 22.40 3.20 7.03
N GLU A 62 21.17 2.84 6.64
CA GLU A 62 19.92 3.45 7.17
C GLU A 62 19.18 2.46 8.09
N PRO A 63 18.50 2.89 9.18
CA PRO A 63 17.90 1.98 10.15
C PRO A 63 17.01 0.93 9.47
N PRO A 64 17.15 -0.36 9.85
CA PRO A 64 16.48 -1.44 9.16
C PRO A 64 14.96 -1.20 9.17
N LEU A 65 14.26 -1.59 8.09
CA LEU A 65 12.82 -1.32 7.91
C LEU A 65 11.95 -1.71 9.11
N ILE A 66 12.33 -2.79 9.82
CA ILE A 66 11.67 -3.22 11.06
C ILE A 66 11.77 -2.18 12.18
N ARG A 67 12.89 -1.46 12.29
CA ARG A 67 13.09 -0.40 13.26
C ARG A 67 12.19 0.80 12.97
N LEU A 68 12.05 1.19 11.70
CA LEU A 68 11.13 2.24 11.26
C LEU A 68 9.68 1.88 11.58
N PHE A 69 9.27 0.65 11.23
CA PHE A 69 7.94 0.12 11.57
C PHE A 69 7.66 0.16 13.07
N LEU A 70 8.62 -0.30 13.88
CA LEU A 70 8.48 -0.28 15.34
C LEU A 70 8.49 1.14 15.90
N ARG A 71 9.25 2.07 15.31
CA ARG A 71 9.25 3.49 15.69
C ARG A 71 7.87 4.11 15.48
N GLU A 72 7.22 3.86 14.35
CA GLU A 72 5.89 4.38 14.04
C GLU A 72 4.82 3.86 15.03
N LEU A 73 5.01 2.64 15.52
CA LEU A 73 4.16 2.04 16.57
C LEU A 73 4.51 2.50 18.01
N GLY A 74 5.58 3.28 18.22
CA GLY A 74 6.08 3.65 19.54
C GLY A 74 6.85 2.53 20.27
N TYR A 75 7.33 1.53 19.54
CA TYR A 75 7.95 0.29 20.01
C TYR A 75 9.40 0.11 19.54
N GLU A 76 10.07 1.19 19.11
CA GLU A 76 11.46 1.17 18.62
C GLU A 76 12.44 0.46 19.56
N LYS A 77 12.22 0.54 20.88
CA LYS A 77 13.03 -0.14 21.90
C LYS A 77 13.14 -1.66 21.71
N TYR A 78 12.21 -2.28 20.99
CA TYR A 78 12.26 -3.72 20.70
C TYR A 78 13.03 -4.04 19.41
N ALA A 79 13.41 -3.05 18.59
CA ALA A 79 14.04 -3.28 17.29
C ALA A 79 15.28 -4.18 17.37
N SER A 80 16.11 -4.02 18.40
CA SER A 80 17.28 -4.88 18.60
C SER A 80 16.94 -6.36 18.82
N ALA A 81 15.77 -6.68 19.39
CA ALA A 81 15.32 -8.06 19.53
C ALA A 81 14.98 -8.68 18.17
N PHE A 82 14.33 -7.92 17.29
CA PHE A 82 14.04 -8.36 15.92
C PHE A 82 15.30 -8.47 15.06
N GLU A 83 16.23 -7.51 15.19
CA GLU A 83 17.52 -7.52 14.49
C GLU A 83 18.39 -8.72 14.90
N LYS A 84 18.37 -9.09 16.18
CA LYS A 84 19.07 -10.26 16.72
C LYS A 84 18.54 -11.57 16.13
N GLU A 85 17.23 -11.71 16.06
CA GLU A 85 16.55 -12.89 15.50
C GLU A 85 16.44 -12.83 13.95
N LYS A 86 17.05 -11.82 13.31
CA LYS A 86 17.01 -11.57 11.86
C LYS A 86 15.58 -11.49 11.29
N VAL A 87 14.65 -10.96 12.07
CA VAL A 87 13.27 -10.73 11.64
C VAL A 87 13.17 -9.38 10.94
N GLY A 88 12.84 -9.40 9.65
CA GLY A 88 12.50 -8.23 8.86
C GLY A 88 11.01 -8.10 8.58
N MET A 89 10.64 -7.21 7.67
CA MET A 89 9.24 -6.98 7.26
C MET A 89 8.61 -8.17 6.53
N VAL A 90 9.43 -9.03 5.93
CA VAL A 90 8.95 -10.21 5.21
C VAL A 90 8.61 -11.33 6.19
N GLU A 91 9.39 -11.48 7.27
CA GLU A 91 9.21 -12.52 8.28
C GLU A 91 8.16 -12.13 9.33
N LEU A 92 8.00 -10.83 9.59
CA LEU A 92 7.09 -10.28 10.61
C LEU A 92 5.64 -10.83 10.54
N PRO A 93 4.99 -10.96 9.36
CA PRO A 93 3.62 -11.46 9.25
C PRO A 93 3.47 -12.93 9.65
N TYR A 94 4.57 -13.68 9.66
CA TYR A 94 4.62 -15.11 10.01
C TYR A 94 5.03 -15.34 11.47
N LEU A 95 5.34 -14.28 12.23
CA LEU A 95 5.60 -14.42 13.66
C LEU A 95 4.31 -14.73 14.41
N SER A 96 4.45 -15.60 15.40
CA SER A 96 3.39 -15.89 16.36
C SER A 96 3.54 -15.06 17.62
N GLU A 97 2.46 -14.94 18.37
CA GLU A 97 2.44 -14.23 19.64
C GLU A 97 3.45 -14.84 20.65
N GLU A 98 3.62 -16.16 20.65
CA GLU A 98 4.55 -16.88 21.53
C GLU A 98 6.00 -16.57 21.16
N ARG A 99 6.31 -16.42 19.86
CA ARG A 99 7.66 -16.06 19.40
C ARG A 99 8.03 -14.65 19.84
N LEU A 100 7.10 -13.69 19.73
CA LEU A 100 7.31 -12.32 20.25
C LEU A 100 7.50 -12.31 21.77
N GLN A 101 6.77 -13.16 22.49
CA GLN A 101 6.94 -13.29 23.94
C GLN A 101 8.34 -13.81 24.29
N LYS A 102 8.85 -14.82 23.56
CA LYS A 102 10.23 -15.33 23.73
C LYS A 102 11.29 -14.28 23.43
N MET A 103 11.01 -13.32 22.55
CA MET A 103 11.87 -12.15 22.29
C MET A 103 11.78 -11.06 23.38
N GLY A 104 10.98 -11.26 24.43
CA GLY A 104 10.85 -10.30 25.55
C GLY A 104 9.82 -9.19 25.30
N VAL A 105 8.94 -9.34 24.32
CA VAL A 105 7.88 -8.35 24.05
C VAL A 105 6.66 -8.62 24.95
N PRO A 106 6.17 -7.65 25.74
CA PRO A 106 5.01 -7.83 26.61
C PRO A 106 3.68 -7.86 25.84
N LEU A 107 2.60 -8.36 26.47
CA LEU A 107 1.31 -8.64 25.82
C LEU A 107 0.75 -7.49 24.95
N GLY A 108 0.66 -6.27 25.50
CA GLY A 108 0.12 -5.13 24.75
C GLY A 108 0.83 -4.86 23.42
N PRO A 109 2.16 -4.59 23.45
CA PRO A 109 2.94 -4.41 22.23
C PRO A 109 2.89 -5.60 21.26
N ARG A 110 2.84 -6.85 21.76
CA ARG A 110 2.71 -8.05 20.90
C ARG A 110 1.47 -8.00 20.03
N LEU A 111 0.31 -7.76 20.65
CA LEU A 111 -0.96 -7.69 19.94
C LEU A 111 -0.95 -6.57 18.89
N ARG A 112 -0.42 -5.40 19.27
CA ARG A 112 -0.38 -4.24 18.39
C ARG A 112 0.54 -4.44 17.19
N ILE A 113 1.73 -5.01 17.40
CA ILE A 113 2.71 -5.33 16.33
C ILE A 113 2.11 -6.33 15.34
N LEU A 114 1.52 -7.43 15.82
CA LEU A 114 0.92 -8.45 14.96
C LEU A 114 -0.27 -7.91 14.16
N GLN A 115 -1.10 -7.08 14.78
CA GLN A 115 -2.22 -6.44 14.11
C GLN A 115 -1.74 -5.52 12.98
N GLU A 116 -0.76 -4.65 13.26
CA GLU A 116 -0.24 -3.71 12.26
C GLU A 116 0.50 -4.43 11.13
N ALA A 117 1.23 -5.50 11.44
CA ALA A 117 1.90 -6.34 10.45
C ALA A 117 0.91 -6.95 9.46
N ARG A 118 -0.27 -7.40 9.93
CA ARG A 118 -1.34 -7.92 9.06
C ARG A 118 -1.94 -6.85 8.16
N ILE A 119 -2.20 -5.66 8.70
CA ILE A 119 -2.75 -4.54 7.92
C ILE A 119 -1.76 -4.08 6.85
N SER A 120 -0.48 -4.03 7.19
CA SER A 120 0.61 -3.60 6.29
C SER A 120 0.82 -4.53 5.09
N VAL A 121 0.48 -5.82 5.23
CA VAL A 121 0.54 -6.82 4.15
C VAL A 121 -0.73 -6.83 3.29
N CYS A 122 -1.89 -6.51 3.87
CA CYS A 122 -3.18 -6.53 3.18
C CYS A 122 -3.54 -5.21 2.45
N LYS A 123 -2.63 -4.23 2.37
CA LYS A 123 -2.80 -3.01 1.56
C LYS A 123 -2.51 -3.19 0.07
N ASP A 124 -2.54 -4.41 -0.44
CA ASP A 124 -2.85 -4.65 -1.85
C ASP A 124 -4.38 -4.86 -1.94
N PRO A 125 -5.17 -3.86 -2.37
CA PRO A 125 -6.53 -4.13 -2.81
C PRO A 125 -6.39 -4.97 -4.08
N ILE A 126 -6.37 -6.29 -3.91
CA ILE A 126 -6.66 -7.20 -5.00
C ILE A 126 -8.07 -6.83 -5.45
N TYR A 127 -8.16 -6.15 -6.59
CA TYR A 127 -9.36 -6.04 -7.38
C TYR A 127 -9.87 -7.46 -7.63
N VAL A 128 -10.84 -7.89 -6.84
CA VAL A 128 -11.67 -9.05 -7.17
C VAL A 128 -12.66 -8.53 -8.20
N VAL A 129 -12.38 -8.86 -9.47
CA VAL A 129 -13.30 -8.73 -10.61
C VAL A 129 -14.46 -9.70 -10.42
#